data_AF-A0A0K8PRJ3-F1
#
_entry.id   AF-A0A0K8PRJ3-F1
#
_cell.length_a   1.000
_cell.length_b   1.000
_cell.length_c   1.000
_cell.angle_alpha   90.00
_cell.angle_beta   90.00
_cell.angle_gamma   90.00
#
_symmetry.space_group_name_H-M   'P 1'
#
loop_
_entity.id
_entity.type
_entity.pdbx_description
1 polymer ?
#
loop_
_entity_poly.entity_id
_entity_poly.type
_entity_poly.pdbx_seq_one_letter_code
_entity_poly.pdbx_strand_id
1 'polypeptide(L)'
;MPTADHDIALVTAARAAGVRKIVKLSAIGSGERFDGATVGAWHLAAEEAIEASGLVWTMLRPPSFASNFLWYRALVQAGEPIPNLAGDSQQALVDPRDVAAVAVAAMTSDTHDGQRYDLTGPKLLTFADQAAILECVLERPVKITDMNALDQLPAGMSRPRTASAACRSDRPSVNCMA
;
A
#
# COMPACT_ATOMS: atom_id res chain seq x y z
N MET A 1 -1.41 17.95 -3.39
CA MET A 1 -1.12 16.61 -2.82
C MET A 1 -0.94 16.78 -1.32
N PRO A 2 -1.46 15.86 -0.49
CA PRO A 2 -1.21 15.86 0.95
C PRO A 2 0.29 15.85 1.25
N THR A 3 0.70 16.50 2.34
CA THR A 3 2.08 16.64 2.81
C THR A 3 2.09 16.59 4.33
N ALA A 4 3.27 16.44 4.94
CA ALA A 4 3.41 16.51 6.39
C ALA A 4 2.87 17.83 6.98
N ASP A 5 2.94 18.94 6.23
CA ASP A 5 2.41 20.24 6.68
C ASP A 5 0.90 20.20 6.96
N HIS A 6 0.15 19.44 6.16
CA HIS A 6 -1.29 19.28 6.37
C HIS A 6 -1.58 18.57 7.71
N ASP A 7 -0.80 17.54 8.03
CA ASP A 7 -0.95 16.79 9.28
C ASP A 7 -0.48 17.63 10.48
N ILE A 8 0.61 18.38 10.35
CA ILE A 8 1.09 19.30 11.39
C ILE A 8 0.06 20.39 11.68
N ALA A 9 -0.54 20.95 10.63
CA ALA A 9 -1.63 21.92 10.77
C ALA A 9 -2.86 21.29 11.47
N LEU A 10 -3.21 20.05 11.11
CA LEU A 10 -4.29 19.31 11.75
C LEU A 10 -4.01 19.06 13.24
N VAL A 11 -2.79 18.65 13.60
CA VAL A 11 -2.39 18.47 15.01
C VAL A 11 -2.52 19.78 15.78
N THR A 12 -2.05 20.89 15.20
CA THR A 12 -2.16 22.21 15.82
C THR A 12 -3.61 22.60 16.08
N ALA A 13 -4.47 22.43 15.08
CA ALA A 13 -5.90 22.71 15.21
C ALA A 13 -6.60 21.78 16.22
N ALA A 14 -6.26 20.49 16.22
CA ALA A 14 -6.81 19.51 17.14
C ALA A 14 -6.49 19.86 18.60
N ARG A 15 -5.24 20.27 18.88
CA ARG A 15 -4.85 20.74 20.22
C ARG A 15 -5.63 21.99 20.63
N ALA A 16 -5.74 22.98 19.75
CA ALA A 16 -6.49 24.20 20.02
C ALA A 16 -7.99 23.95 20.28
N ALA A 17 -8.55 22.93 19.64
CA ALA A 17 -9.94 22.51 19.82
C ALA A 17 -10.17 21.59 21.03
N GLY A 18 -9.13 21.21 21.78
CA GLY A 18 -9.25 20.29 22.92
C GLY A 18 -9.56 18.84 22.53
N VAL A 19 -9.21 18.43 21.30
CA VAL A 19 -9.26 17.02 20.90
C VAL A 19 -8.37 16.21 21.85
N ARG A 20 -8.83 15.03 22.28
CA ARG A 20 -8.07 14.17 23.21
C ARG A 20 -7.21 13.13 22.51
N LYS A 21 -7.68 12.62 21.36
CA LYS A 21 -7.12 11.44 20.68
C LYS A 21 -7.06 11.65 19.17
N ILE A 22 -5.97 11.20 18.54
CA ILE A 22 -5.80 11.11 17.08
C ILE A 22 -5.52 9.66 16.68
N VAL A 23 -6.30 9.13 15.73
CA VAL A 23 -5.97 7.87 15.05
C VAL A 23 -5.52 8.21 13.64
N LYS A 24 -4.25 7.96 13.32
CA LYS A 24 -3.67 8.31 12.04
C LYS A 24 -3.57 7.11 11.11
N LEU A 25 -4.08 7.30 9.90
CA LEU A 25 -3.72 6.45 8.76
C LEU A 25 -2.35 6.89 8.23
N SER A 26 -1.37 6.02 8.41
CA SER A 26 0.01 6.16 7.97
C SER A 26 0.31 5.13 6.87
N ALA A 27 1.57 4.73 6.71
CA ALA A 27 1.99 3.69 5.78
C ALA A 27 3.06 2.80 6.40
N ILE A 28 3.01 1.50 6.09
CA ILE A 28 4.06 0.55 6.47
C ILE A 28 5.41 0.96 5.87
N GLY A 29 6.49 0.71 6.60
CA GLY A 29 7.85 1.10 6.17
C GLY A 29 8.12 2.61 6.22
N SER A 30 7.21 3.43 6.76
CA SER A 30 7.48 4.86 6.98
C SER A 30 8.71 5.04 7.88
N GLY A 31 9.72 5.71 7.34
CA GLY A 31 11.01 5.93 8.00
C GLY A 31 12.10 4.91 7.65
N GLU A 32 11.77 3.83 6.93
CA GLU A 32 12.77 2.91 6.41
C GLU A 32 13.61 3.57 5.31
N ARG A 33 14.86 3.09 5.17
CA ARG A 33 15.82 3.60 4.17
C ARG A 33 15.90 2.61 3.02
N PHE A 34 15.58 3.08 1.82
CA PHE A 34 15.70 2.33 0.59
C PHE A 34 16.44 3.17 -0.45
N ASP A 35 17.56 2.66 -0.95
CA ASP A 35 18.42 3.32 -1.96
C ASP A 35 18.72 4.80 -1.66
N GLY A 36 19.09 5.10 -0.41
CA GLY A 36 19.40 6.47 0.03
C GLY A 36 18.20 7.40 0.23
N ALA A 37 16.98 6.95 -0.04
CA ALA A 37 15.74 7.66 0.23
C ALA A 37 15.03 7.12 1.48
N THR A 38 14.23 7.97 2.14
CA THR A 38 13.34 7.56 3.24
C THR A 38 11.97 7.22 2.66
N VAL A 39 11.55 5.98 2.80
CA VAL A 39 10.22 5.51 2.42
C VAL A 39 9.19 6.23 3.29
N GLY A 40 8.13 6.76 2.66
CA GLY A 40 7.06 7.43 3.38
C GLY A 40 7.53 8.61 4.24
N ALA A 41 8.56 9.37 3.82
CA ALA A 41 9.15 10.44 4.64
C ALA A 41 8.12 11.44 5.21
N TRP A 42 7.09 11.75 4.42
CA TRP A 42 5.98 12.63 4.85
C TRP A 42 5.07 11.99 5.90
N HIS A 43 4.86 10.67 5.86
CA HIS A 43 4.19 9.94 6.92
C HIS A 43 5.00 9.97 8.21
N LEU A 44 6.31 9.69 8.14
CA LEU A 44 7.21 9.74 9.30
C LEU A 44 7.17 11.10 9.99
N ALA A 45 7.40 12.19 9.25
CA ALA A 45 7.41 13.54 9.83
C ALA A 45 6.10 13.90 10.55
N ALA A 46 4.99 13.40 10.03
CA ALA A 46 3.69 13.65 10.63
C ALA A 46 3.35 12.69 11.80
N GLU A 47 3.86 11.46 11.79
CA GLU A 47 3.82 10.58 12.98
C GLU A 47 4.60 11.20 14.14
N GLU A 48 5.82 11.69 13.88
CA GLU A 48 6.65 12.37 14.87
C GLU A 48 5.97 13.61 15.45
N ALA A 49 5.31 14.40 14.60
CA ALA A 49 4.55 15.58 15.03
C ALA A 49 3.36 15.22 15.94
N ILE A 50 2.64 14.15 15.63
CA ILE A 50 1.53 13.65 16.47
C ILE A 50 2.06 13.12 17.80
N GLU A 51 3.16 12.38 17.80
CA GLU A 51 3.76 11.84 19.01
C GLU A 51 4.27 12.95 19.95
N ALA A 52 4.87 13.99 19.39
CA ALA A 52 5.34 15.15 20.14
C ALA A 52 4.21 16.10 20.60
N SER A 53 2.97 15.89 20.13
CA SER A 53 1.85 16.82 20.35
C SER A 53 1.31 16.83 21.80
N GLY A 54 1.58 15.77 22.56
CA GLY A 54 0.98 15.51 23.87
C GLY A 54 -0.47 14.98 23.82
N LEU A 55 -1.02 14.76 22.63
CA LEU A 55 -2.31 14.09 22.44
C LEU A 55 -2.15 12.57 22.60
N VAL A 56 -3.23 11.89 22.98
CA VAL A 56 -3.30 10.43 22.85
C VAL A 56 -3.31 10.06 21.36
N TRP A 57 -2.61 9.02 20.97
CA TRP A 57 -2.51 8.64 19.56
C TRP A 57 -2.50 7.13 19.31
N THR A 58 -2.88 6.75 18.10
CA THR A 58 -2.68 5.40 17.53
C THR A 58 -2.29 5.56 16.05
N MET A 59 -1.25 4.85 15.60
CA MET A 59 -0.82 4.84 14.20
C MET A 59 -1.23 3.54 13.51
N LEU A 60 -1.87 3.66 12.36
CA LEU A 60 -2.26 2.53 11.51
C LEU A 60 -1.41 2.58 10.24
N ARG A 61 -0.55 1.59 10.03
CA ARG A 61 0.44 1.54 8.96
C ARG A 61 0.14 0.38 7.99
N PRO A 62 -0.87 0.53 7.12
CA PRO A 62 -1.14 -0.48 6.10
C PRO A 62 -0.09 -0.49 4.98
N PRO A 63 0.03 -1.60 4.24
CA PRO A 63 0.62 -1.64 2.90
C PRO A 63 -0.38 -1.09 1.87
N SER A 64 -0.20 -1.44 0.60
CA SER A 64 -1.18 -1.15 -0.45
C SER A 64 -2.53 -1.83 -0.17
N PHE A 65 -3.62 -1.20 -0.61
CA PHE A 65 -4.97 -1.70 -0.40
C PHE A 65 -5.38 -2.67 -1.50
N ALA A 66 -6.08 -3.76 -1.14
CA ALA A 66 -6.66 -4.68 -2.11
C ALA A 66 -7.62 -3.96 -3.09
N SER A 67 -8.32 -2.91 -2.62
CA SER A 67 -9.20 -2.09 -3.44
C SER A 67 -8.48 -1.26 -4.51
N ASN A 68 -7.16 -1.08 -4.44
CA ASN A 68 -6.41 -0.35 -5.48
C ASN A 68 -6.52 -1.04 -6.84
N PHE A 69 -6.82 -2.34 -6.88
CA PHE A 69 -7.07 -3.05 -8.14
C PHE A 69 -8.26 -2.46 -8.93
N LEU A 70 -9.19 -1.76 -8.27
CA LEU A 70 -10.29 -1.06 -8.94
C LEU A 70 -9.83 0.04 -9.91
N TRP A 71 -8.58 0.52 -9.79
CA TRP A 71 -7.99 1.42 -10.79
C TRP A 71 -7.92 0.78 -12.18
N TYR A 72 -7.83 -0.55 -12.26
CA TYR A 72 -7.76 -1.31 -13.51
C TYR A 72 -9.13 -1.81 -14.01
N ARG A 73 -10.23 -1.41 -13.36
CA ARG A 73 -11.58 -1.90 -13.70
C ARG A 73 -11.93 -1.79 -15.18
N ALA A 74 -11.52 -0.70 -15.84
CA ALA A 74 -11.85 -0.46 -17.25
C ALA A 74 -11.12 -1.44 -18.17
N LEU A 75 -9.84 -1.76 -17.86
CA LEU A 75 -9.06 -2.74 -18.61
C LEU A 75 -9.65 -4.14 -18.44
N VAL A 76 -10.00 -4.52 -17.20
CA VAL A 76 -10.66 -5.79 -16.89
C VAL A 76 -11.99 -5.93 -17.65
N GLN A 77 -12.80 -4.86 -17.67
CA GLN A 77 -14.08 -4.84 -18.38
C GLN A 77 -13.90 -4.93 -19.90
N ALA A 78 -12.85 -4.32 -20.45
CA ALA A 78 -12.51 -4.37 -21.87
C ALA A 78 -11.78 -5.66 -22.29
N GLY A 79 -11.35 -6.51 -21.35
CA GLY A 79 -10.53 -7.69 -21.63
C GLY A 79 -9.09 -7.37 -22.03
N GLU A 80 -8.64 -6.16 -21.70
CA GLU A 80 -7.31 -5.62 -21.97
C GLU A 80 -6.33 -5.97 -20.84
N PRO A 81 -5.04 -6.15 -21.15
CA PRO A 81 -4.05 -6.51 -20.14
C PRO A 81 -3.75 -5.35 -19.18
N ILE A 82 -3.59 -5.70 -17.91
CA ILE A 82 -3.19 -4.77 -16.85
C ILE A 82 -1.66 -4.68 -16.81
N PRO A 83 -1.07 -3.48 -16.78
CA PRO A 83 0.38 -3.34 -16.67
C PRO A 83 0.86 -3.78 -15.27
N ASN A 84 1.66 -4.85 -15.21
CA ASN A 84 2.36 -5.25 -14.00
C ASN A 84 3.68 -4.48 -13.88
N LEU A 85 3.70 -3.50 -12.98
CA LEU A 85 4.90 -2.72 -12.65
C LEU A 85 5.69 -3.33 -11.48
N ALA A 86 5.09 -4.29 -10.78
CA ALA A 86 5.62 -4.88 -9.56
C ALA A 86 6.48 -6.12 -9.83
N GLY A 87 6.50 -6.62 -11.08
CA GLY A 87 7.17 -7.87 -11.44
C GLY A 87 6.70 -9.01 -10.52
N ASP A 88 7.68 -9.75 -9.98
CA ASP A 88 7.47 -10.84 -9.03
C ASP A 88 7.47 -10.38 -7.56
N SER A 89 7.45 -9.07 -7.28
CA SER A 89 7.41 -8.59 -5.89
C SER A 89 6.11 -9.00 -5.21
N GLN A 90 6.22 -9.39 -3.95
CA GLN A 90 5.09 -9.84 -3.14
C GLN A 90 4.63 -8.74 -2.19
N GLN A 91 3.31 -8.57 -2.07
CA GLN A 91 2.71 -7.59 -1.16
C GLN A 91 1.58 -8.24 -0.36
N ALA A 92 1.51 -7.92 0.93
CA ALA A 92 0.45 -8.38 1.82
C ALA A 92 -0.72 -7.37 1.82
N LEU A 93 -1.41 -7.25 0.68
CA LEU A 93 -2.48 -6.27 0.48
C LEU A 93 -3.55 -6.35 1.56
N VAL A 94 -3.93 -5.21 2.14
CA VAL A 94 -4.95 -5.16 3.19
C VAL A 94 -6.30 -4.67 2.63
N ASP A 95 -7.40 -5.21 3.13
CA ASP A 95 -8.73 -4.66 2.85
C ASP A 95 -8.91 -3.34 3.64
N PRO A 96 -9.32 -2.23 3.01
CA PRO A 96 -9.61 -0.99 3.74
C PRO A 96 -10.62 -1.15 4.88
N ARG A 97 -11.53 -2.14 4.80
CA ARG A 97 -12.50 -2.46 5.85
C ARG A 97 -11.83 -2.96 7.13
N ASP A 98 -10.75 -3.72 7.00
CA ASP A 98 -10.00 -4.22 8.17
C ASP A 98 -9.26 -3.06 8.85
N VAL A 99 -8.67 -2.16 8.06
CA VAL A 99 -8.05 -0.92 8.57
C VAL A 99 -9.09 -0.05 9.27
N ALA A 100 -10.28 0.10 8.69
CA ALA A 100 -11.38 0.86 9.30
C ALA A 100 -11.86 0.21 10.61
N ALA A 101 -11.94 -1.12 10.69
CA ALA A 101 -12.31 -1.81 11.91
C ALA A 101 -11.30 -1.55 13.05
N VAL A 102 -10.00 -1.59 12.75
CA VAL A 102 -8.95 -1.24 13.72
C VAL A 102 -9.01 0.24 14.10
N ALA A 103 -9.28 1.13 13.15
CA ALA A 103 -9.45 2.56 13.43
C ALA A 103 -10.61 2.81 14.40
N VAL A 104 -11.77 2.16 14.18
CA VAL A 104 -12.92 2.26 15.07
C VAL A 104 -12.58 1.74 16.46
N ALA A 105 -11.91 0.58 16.57
CA ALA A 105 -11.46 0.04 17.85
C ALA A 105 -10.53 1.01 18.59
N ALA A 106 -9.56 1.61 17.89
CA ALA A 106 -8.63 2.59 18.45
C ALA A 106 -9.31 3.90 18.89
N MET A 107 -10.31 4.36 18.14
CA MET A 107 -11.08 5.57 18.48
C MET A 107 -12.01 5.37 19.68
N THR A 108 -12.50 4.15 19.91
CA THR A 108 -13.54 3.86 20.90
C THR A 108 -13.03 3.18 22.18
N SER A 109 -11.74 2.85 22.24
CA SER A 109 -11.10 2.24 23.40
C SER A 109 -9.71 2.81 23.63
N ASP A 110 -9.29 2.89 24.89
CA ASP A 110 -7.95 3.33 25.30
C ASP A 110 -6.92 2.19 25.25
N THR A 111 -7.34 0.96 24.93
CA THR A 111 -6.44 -0.21 24.76
C THR A 111 -5.37 -0.02 23.68
N HIS A 112 -5.59 0.90 22.74
CA HIS A 112 -4.73 1.12 21.57
C HIS A 112 -3.87 2.38 21.67
N ASP A 113 -3.85 3.02 22.84
CA ASP A 113 -3.14 4.26 23.06
C ASP A 113 -1.62 4.06 22.99
N GLY A 114 -0.94 4.95 22.26
CA GLY A 114 0.51 4.91 22.05
C GLY A 114 0.97 3.74 21.16
N GLN A 115 0.06 3.05 20.46
CA GLN A 115 0.38 1.89 19.64
C GLN A 115 0.58 2.24 18.17
N ARG A 116 1.47 1.50 17.52
CA ARG A 116 1.65 1.49 16.06
C ARG A 116 1.34 0.08 15.55
N TYR A 117 0.46 -0.01 14.56
CA TYR A 117 0.07 -1.28 13.96
C TYR A 117 0.43 -1.33 12.50
N ASP A 118 1.28 -2.28 12.10
CA ASP A 118 1.47 -2.63 10.70
C ASP A 118 0.34 -3.59 10.30
N LEU A 119 -0.64 -3.08 9.54
CA LEU A 119 -1.89 -3.75 9.25
C LEU A 119 -1.87 -4.38 7.87
N THR A 120 -1.52 -5.66 7.79
CA THR A 120 -1.40 -6.39 6.52
C THR A 120 -2.61 -7.29 6.24
N GLY A 121 -2.77 -7.68 4.98
CA GLY A 121 -3.61 -8.83 4.65
C GLY A 121 -2.97 -10.16 5.04
N PRO A 122 -3.75 -11.25 5.04
CA PRO A 122 -3.30 -12.53 5.57
C PRO A 122 -2.31 -13.29 4.66
N LYS A 123 -2.08 -12.81 3.43
CA LYS A 123 -1.26 -13.51 2.42
C LYS A 123 -0.37 -12.53 1.67
N LEU A 124 0.86 -12.93 1.41
CA LEU A 124 1.75 -12.30 0.44
C LEU A 124 1.36 -12.74 -0.97
N LEU A 125 1.07 -11.77 -1.83
CA LEU A 125 0.62 -12.01 -3.20
C LEU A 125 1.49 -11.24 -4.19
N THR A 126 1.94 -11.91 -5.25
CA THR A 126 2.43 -11.24 -6.45
C THR A 126 1.28 -10.56 -7.18
N PHE A 127 1.58 -9.67 -8.13
CA PHE A 127 0.54 -9.09 -8.99
C PHE A 127 -0.17 -10.16 -9.84
N ALA A 128 0.57 -11.21 -10.23
CA ALA A 128 0.00 -12.38 -10.92
C ALA A 128 -0.96 -13.17 -10.04
N ASP A 129 -0.64 -13.37 -8.75
CA ASP A 129 -1.55 -14.03 -7.81
C ASP A 129 -2.85 -13.24 -7.63
N GLN A 130 -2.76 -11.90 -7.56
CA GLN A 130 -3.93 -11.02 -7.46
C GLN A 130 -4.84 -11.13 -8.69
N ALA A 131 -4.25 -11.11 -9.90
CA ALA A 131 -4.98 -11.28 -11.14
C ALA A 131 -5.65 -12.67 -11.23
N ALA A 132 -4.95 -13.73 -10.81
CA ALA A 132 -5.51 -15.08 -10.77
C ALA A 132 -6.69 -15.22 -9.80
N ILE A 133 -6.62 -14.59 -8.62
CA ILE A 133 -7.73 -14.54 -7.67
C ILE A 133 -8.94 -13.84 -8.30
N LEU A 134 -8.73 -12.72 -9.00
CA LEU A 134 -9.81 -11.99 -9.67
C LEU A 134 -10.40 -12.74 -10.86
N GLU A 135 -9.57 -13.41 -11.66
CA GLU A 135 -10.05 -14.29 -12.74
C GLU A 135 -10.97 -15.37 -12.20
N CYS A 136 -10.59 -15.97 -11.06
CA CYS A 136 -11.41 -16.97 -10.38
C CYS A 136 -12.75 -16.41 -9.90
N VAL A 137 -12.76 -15.25 -9.26
CA VAL A 137 -13.99 -14.62 -8.72
C VAL A 137 -14.90 -14.07 -9.82
N LEU A 138 -14.32 -13.53 -10.90
CA LEU A 138 -15.07 -12.89 -11.98
C LEU A 138 -15.48 -13.87 -13.09
N GLU A 139 -15.01 -15.11 -13.02
CA GLU A 139 -15.20 -16.17 -14.02
C GLU A 139 -14.87 -15.70 -15.44
N ARG A 140 -13.82 -14.88 -15.57
CA ARG A 140 -13.35 -14.35 -16.85
C ARG A 140 -11.85 -14.06 -16.82
N PRO A 141 -11.16 -14.11 -17.98
CA PRO A 141 -9.72 -13.86 -18.02
C PRO A 141 -9.34 -12.48 -17.49
N VAL A 142 -8.36 -12.42 -16.60
CA VAL A 142 -7.72 -11.17 -16.16
C VAL A 142 -6.28 -11.20 -16.62
N LYS A 143 -6.02 -10.56 -17.75
CA LYS A 143 -4.69 -10.55 -18.38
C LYS A 143 -3.79 -9.54 -17.68
N ILE A 144 -2.52 -9.88 -17.52
CA ILE A 144 -1.46 -8.96 -17.11
C ILE A 144 -0.37 -8.93 -18.17
N THR A 145 0.29 -7.78 -18.30
CA THR A 145 1.51 -7.63 -19.11
C THR A 145 2.60 -7.07 -18.22
N ASP A 146 3.68 -7.83 -18.04
CA ASP A 146 4.86 -7.36 -17.33
C ASP A 146 5.49 -6.21 -18.09
N MET A 147 5.57 -5.07 -17.43
CA MET A 147 6.28 -3.92 -17.96
C MET A 147 7.70 -3.98 -17.43
N ASN A 148 8.69 -4.10 -18.32
CA ASN A 148 10.06 -3.93 -17.87
C ASN A 148 10.23 -2.47 -17.44
N ALA A 149 11.06 -2.21 -16.43
CA ALA A 149 11.39 -0.83 -16.02
C ALA A 149 11.89 0.05 -17.19
N LEU A 150 12.40 -0.59 -18.25
CA LEU A 150 12.85 0.03 -19.50
C LEU A 150 11.71 0.51 -20.41
N ASP A 151 10.52 -0.09 -20.34
CA ASP A 151 9.36 0.30 -21.16
C ASP A 151 8.69 1.59 -20.65
N GLN A 152 9.13 2.09 -19.49
CA GLN A 152 8.71 3.36 -18.89
C GLN A 152 9.68 4.52 -19.15
N LEU A 153 10.79 4.30 -19.86
CA LEU A 153 11.66 5.39 -20.29
C LEU A 153 10.97 6.17 -21.42
N PRO A 154 10.91 7.52 -21.37
CA PRO A 154 10.42 8.30 -22.51
C PRO A 154 11.24 7.94 -23.77
N ALA A 155 10.55 7.74 -24.89
CA ALA A 155 11.15 7.32 -26.15
C ALA A 155 12.28 8.28 -26.55
N GLY A 156 13.55 7.85 -26.41
CA GLY A 156 14.71 8.68 -26.71
C GLY A 156 16.00 8.37 -25.95
N MET A 157 15.97 7.54 -24.91
CA MET A 157 17.19 7.16 -24.16
C MET A 157 17.66 5.74 -24.53
N SER A 158 18.86 5.63 -25.10
CA SER A 158 19.42 4.36 -25.59
C SER A 158 19.92 3.45 -24.46
N ARG A 159 19.75 2.14 -24.67
CA ARG A 159 20.07 1.06 -23.73
C ARG A 159 21.55 1.07 -23.30
N PRO A 160 21.87 1.00 -22.00
CA PRO A 160 23.15 0.44 -21.57
C PRO A 160 23.14 -1.07 -21.80
N ARG A 161 24.22 -1.60 -22.38
CA ARG A 161 24.42 -3.03 -22.61
C ARG A 161 24.89 -3.70 -21.31
N THR A 162 24.04 -4.54 -20.72
CA THR A 162 24.30 -5.74 -19.87
C THR A 162 23.02 -6.07 -19.09
N ALA A 163 22.65 -7.29 -18.69
CA ALA A 163 23.01 -8.67 -19.01
C ALA A 163 21.76 -9.50 -18.65
N SER A 164 21.51 -10.57 -19.40
CA SER A 164 20.39 -11.50 -19.22
C SER A 164 20.50 -12.30 -17.92
N ALA A 165 19.42 -12.41 -17.15
CA ALA A 165 19.20 -13.52 -16.22
C ALA A 165 17.75 -13.96 -16.28
N ALA A 166 17.51 -15.08 -16.96
CA ALA A 166 16.23 -15.77 -16.96
C ALA A 166 16.09 -16.54 -15.63
N CYS A 167 15.14 -16.16 -14.78
CA CYS A 167 14.58 -17.03 -13.77
C CYS A 167 13.24 -17.56 -14.29
N ARG A 168 13.17 -18.87 -14.58
CA ARG A 168 11.90 -19.55 -14.80
C ARG A 168 11.27 -19.79 -13.43
N SER A 169 10.09 -19.25 -13.17
CA SER A 169 9.30 -19.60 -12.00
C SER A 169 8.25 -20.66 -12.38
N ASP A 170 8.36 -21.83 -11.77
CA ASP A 170 7.26 -22.79 -11.68
C ASP A 170 6.17 -22.14 -10.82
N ARG A 171 4.97 -21.92 -11.40
CA ARG A 171 3.86 -21.26 -10.72
C ARG A 171 3.13 -22.25 -9.80
N PRO A 172 2.97 -21.96 -8.50
CA PRO A 172 2.05 -22.72 -7.67
C PRO A 172 0.59 -22.39 -8.04
N SER A 173 -0.25 -23.41 -8.03
CA SER A 173 -1.69 -23.31 -8.27
C SER A 173 -2.39 -22.52 -7.16
N VAL A 174 -3.07 -21.42 -7.54
CA VAL A 174 -3.98 -20.70 -6.65
C VAL A 174 -5.20 -21.58 -6.42
N ASN A 175 -5.38 -22.07 -5.19
CA ASN A 175 -6.55 -22.87 -4.84
C ASN A 175 -7.75 -21.93 -4.67
N CYS A 176 -8.67 -21.94 -5.64
CA CYS A 176 -9.95 -21.25 -5.58
C CYS A 176 -10.84 -21.91 -4.53
N MET A 177 -10.68 -21.54 -3.26
CA MET A 177 -11.66 -21.87 -2.23
C MET A 177 -12.67 -20.73 -2.13
N ALA A 178 -13.92 -21.08 -2.43
CA ALA A 178 -15.12 -20.26 -2.31
C ALA A 178 -15.42 -19.87 -0.86
#